data_AF-A0A7L0F477-F1
#
_entry.id   AF-A0A7L0F477-F1
#
_cell.length_a   1.000
_cell.length_b   1.000
_cell.length_c   1.000
_cell.angle_alpha   90.00
_cell.angle_beta   90.00
_cell.angle_gamma   90.00
#
_symmetry.space_group_name_H-M   'P 1'
#
loop_
_entity.id
_entity.type
_entity.pdbx_description
1 polymer ?
#
loop_
_entity_poly.entity_id
_entity_poly.type
_entity_poly.pdbx_seq_one_letter_code
_entity_poly.pdbx_strand_id
1 'polypeptide(L)'
;STVHPASPPLLCTREDKDVAASPLRVLAESQHSFEEHIRSILKRSSANPLLLKSAEKDAAPPPEECLQLLSRATQVFREEYILKQDLAKEAIQQRVKLLWAQKKKQLEDLNYLQEERKNLREMAERLADKYEEAKEKQEDILNRLKKILRSFRSLLPVLSDSEKDMRRELQTIHDQVQHLSNAVRQVKMKKEYQEKKMEKGTSPPKPSITLSAYQIKCIQTVLKEQGELIREMVKWINDIRSHVNF
;
A
#
# COMPACT_ATOMS: atom_id res chain seq x y z
N SER A 1 16.34 -38.30 9.34
CA SER A 1 15.26 -37.37 9.74
C SER A 1 15.84 -36.26 10.59
N THR A 2 16.17 -35.13 9.98
CA THR A 2 16.78 -33.97 10.65
C THR A 2 15.68 -32.98 10.99
N VAL A 3 15.30 -32.93 12.27
CA VAL A 3 14.34 -31.96 12.80
C VAL A 3 15.08 -30.63 12.94
N HIS A 4 14.76 -29.67 12.07
CA HIS A 4 15.24 -28.30 12.25
C HIS A 4 14.51 -27.67 13.46
N PRO A 5 15.21 -27.00 14.38
CA PRO A 5 14.56 -26.23 15.42
C PRO A 5 13.80 -25.05 14.79
N ALA A 6 12.59 -24.79 15.28
CA ALA A 6 11.74 -23.70 14.82
C ALA A 6 12.49 -22.35 14.95
N SER A 7 12.43 -21.55 13.88
CA SER A 7 13.07 -20.22 13.83
C SER A 7 12.52 -19.32 14.95
N PRO A 8 13.37 -18.48 15.58
CA PRO A 8 12.92 -17.55 16.61
C PRO A 8 11.92 -16.54 16.02
N PRO A 9 10.90 -16.13 16.80
CA PRO A 9 9.93 -15.16 16.33
C PRO A 9 10.61 -13.81 16.05
N LEU A 10 10.20 -13.17 14.96
CA LEU A 10 10.66 -11.83 14.60
C LEU A 10 10.29 -10.84 15.72
N LEU A 11 11.15 -9.84 15.95
CA LEU A 11 11.07 -8.79 16.97
C LEU A 11 9.79 -7.91 16.96
N CYS A 12 8.78 -8.26 16.15
CA CYS A 12 7.50 -7.58 16.05
C CYS A 12 6.32 -8.38 16.63
N THR A 13 6.51 -9.56 17.23
CA THR A 13 5.44 -10.23 17.99
C THR A 13 5.43 -9.76 19.44
N ARG A 14 5.22 -8.46 19.66
CA ARG A 14 4.71 -8.00 20.94
C ARG A 14 3.21 -8.21 20.86
N GLU A 15 2.68 -9.13 21.65
CA GLU A 15 1.23 -9.16 21.90
C GLU A 15 0.88 -7.85 22.61
N ASP A 16 0.52 -6.82 21.84
CA ASP A 16 -0.03 -5.57 22.36
C ASP A 16 -1.44 -5.86 22.90
N LYS A 17 -1.50 -6.52 24.06
CA LYS A 17 -2.73 -6.73 24.83
C LYS A 17 -3.23 -5.46 25.54
N ASP A 18 -2.42 -4.41 25.54
CA ASP A 18 -2.82 -3.08 25.99
C ASP A 18 -2.62 -2.07 24.86
N VAL A 19 -3.36 -2.22 23.76
CA VAL A 19 -3.73 -1.05 22.96
C VAL A 19 -4.57 -0.18 23.90
N ALA A 20 -3.91 0.71 24.62
CA ALA A 20 -4.55 1.75 25.42
C ALA A 20 -5.56 2.43 24.49
N ALA A 21 -6.83 2.03 24.63
CA ALA A 21 -7.89 2.51 23.77
C ALA A 21 -7.86 4.03 23.89
N SER A 22 -7.63 4.69 22.76
CA SER A 22 -7.64 6.15 22.71
C SER A 22 -8.90 6.62 23.45
N PRO A 23 -8.81 7.59 24.37
CA PRO A 23 -9.99 8.08 25.09
C PRO A 23 -11.09 8.57 24.12
N LEU A 24 -10.75 8.86 22.85
CA LEU A 24 -11.72 9.12 21.78
C LEU A 24 -12.63 7.93 21.50
N ARG A 25 -12.12 6.71 21.58
CA ARG A 25 -12.88 5.49 21.33
C ARG A 25 -13.93 5.29 22.42
N VAL A 26 -13.55 5.46 23.68
CA VAL A 26 -14.46 5.40 24.84
C VAL A 26 -15.52 6.53 24.79
N LEU A 27 -15.15 7.72 24.31
CA LEU A 27 -16.07 8.84 24.14
C LEU A 27 -16.97 8.73 22.90
N ALA A 28 -16.57 7.96 21.89
CA ALA A 28 -17.38 7.67 20.71
C ALA A 28 -18.30 6.45 20.93
N GLU A 29 -17.88 5.53 21.81
CA GLU A 29 -18.62 4.32 22.19
C GLU A 29 -19.60 4.57 23.36
N SER A 30 -19.58 5.75 24.00
CA SER A 30 -20.57 6.09 25.02
C SER A 30 -21.97 6.18 24.41
N GLN A 31 -22.87 5.31 24.87
CA GLN A 31 -24.26 5.15 24.40
C GLN A 31 -25.11 6.42 24.38
N HIS A 32 -24.67 7.50 25.02
CA HIS A 32 -25.34 8.80 25.00
C HIS A 32 -24.43 9.83 24.35
N SER A 33 -24.88 10.39 23.22
CA SER A 33 -24.17 11.49 22.56
C SER A 33 -24.10 12.70 23.50
N PHE A 34 -22.99 13.44 23.46
CA PHE A 34 -22.87 14.71 24.20
C PHE A 34 -24.04 15.66 23.91
N GLU A 35 -24.58 15.60 22.69
CA GLU A 35 -25.77 16.35 22.32
C GLU A 35 -27.02 15.94 23.12
N GLU A 36 -27.23 14.64 23.32
CA GLU A 36 -28.34 14.12 24.14
C GLU A 36 -28.20 14.55 25.59
N HIS A 37 -26.97 14.57 26.11
CA HIS A 37 -26.67 15.08 27.45
C HIS A 37 -27.05 16.56 27.59
N ILE A 38 -26.66 17.42 26.63
CA ILE A 38 -27.05 18.84 26.62
C ILE A 38 -28.57 19.01 26.49
N ARG A 39 -29.22 18.27 25.58
CA ARG A 39 -30.68 18.28 25.44
C ARG A 39 -31.38 17.85 26.72
N SER A 40 -30.83 16.88 27.46
CA SER A 40 -31.34 16.45 28.76
C SER A 40 -31.24 17.56 29.81
N ILE A 41 -30.11 18.27 29.88
CA ILE A 41 -29.95 19.43 30.79
C ILE A 41 -30.97 20.51 30.48
N LEU A 42 -31.20 20.81 29.19
CA LEU A 42 -32.10 21.87 28.75
C LEU A 42 -33.59 21.47 28.74
N LYS A 43 -33.93 20.21 29.01
CA LYS A 43 -35.31 19.73 29.04
C LYS A 43 -36.07 20.40 30.19
N ARG A 44 -37.19 21.04 29.87
CA ARG A 44 -38.02 21.79 30.83
C ARG A 44 -39.14 20.92 31.39
N SER A 45 -39.46 21.10 32.67
CA SER A 45 -40.56 20.39 33.35
C SER A 45 -41.79 21.28 33.54
N SER A 46 -41.60 22.60 33.53
CA SER A 46 -42.68 23.59 33.62
C SER A 46 -42.52 24.69 32.58
N ALA A 47 -43.65 25.24 32.13
CA ALA A 47 -43.72 26.36 31.20
C ALA A 47 -44.08 27.65 31.94
N ASN A 48 -43.82 28.80 31.30
CA ASN A 48 -44.18 30.09 31.86
C ASN A 48 -45.71 30.15 32.07
N PRO A 49 -46.20 30.46 33.30
CA PRO A 49 -47.63 30.59 33.52
C PRO A 49 -48.21 31.66 32.60
N LEU A 50 -49.26 31.28 31.87
CA LEU A 50 -50.02 32.18 31.01
C LEU A 50 -51.27 32.63 31.76
N LEU A 51 -51.56 33.94 31.73
CA LEU A 51 -52.86 34.46 32.13
C LEU A 51 -53.90 34.06 31.09
N LEU A 52 -54.64 32.98 31.36
CA LEU A 52 -55.86 32.67 30.63
C LEU A 52 -56.94 33.61 31.15
N LYS A 53 -57.26 34.66 30.40
CA LYS A 53 -58.38 35.56 30.72
C LYS A 53 -59.70 34.77 30.67
N SER A 54 -60.27 34.42 31.81
CA SER A 54 -61.64 33.88 31.89
C SER A 54 -62.65 35.02 31.99
N ALA A 55 -63.41 35.18 30.90
CA ALA A 55 -64.77 35.73 30.75
C ALA A 55 -65.16 37.15 31.23
N GLU A 56 -64.47 37.86 32.12
CA GLU A 56 -64.84 39.25 32.47
C GLU A 56 -63.83 40.27 31.91
N LYS A 57 -64.27 41.04 30.90
CA LYS A 57 -63.40 41.92 30.11
C LYS A 57 -63.09 43.29 30.74
N ASP A 58 -63.71 43.65 31.86
CA ASP A 58 -63.68 45.04 32.36
C ASP A 58 -63.22 45.20 33.83
N ALA A 59 -62.82 44.13 34.53
CA ALA A 59 -62.21 44.23 35.85
C ALA A 59 -60.70 43.97 35.78
N ALA A 60 -59.90 44.88 36.33
CA ALA A 60 -58.47 44.62 36.51
C ALA A 60 -58.29 43.42 37.44
N PRO A 61 -57.43 42.45 37.10
CA PRO A 61 -57.18 41.31 37.97
C PRO A 61 -56.71 41.79 39.34
N PRO A 62 -57.09 41.12 40.45
CA PRO A 62 -56.62 41.44 41.78
C PRO A 62 -55.09 41.61 41.81
N PRO A 63 -54.55 42.66 42.45
CA PRO A 63 -53.10 42.88 42.53
C PRO A 63 -52.32 41.66 43.05
N GLU A 64 -52.93 40.87 43.94
CA GLU A 64 -52.37 39.62 44.47
C GLU A 64 -52.17 38.55 43.38
N GLU A 65 -53.09 38.41 42.44
CA GLU A 65 -52.96 37.46 41.32
C GLU A 65 -51.85 37.89 40.35
N CYS A 66 -51.73 39.20 40.09
CA CYS A 66 -50.64 39.74 39.29
C CYS A 66 -49.28 39.45 39.94
N LEU A 67 -49.17 39.62 41.26
CA LEU A 67 -47.94 39.34 42.01
C LEU A 67 -47.61 37.84 42.02
N GLN A 68 -48.60 36.97 42.21
CA GLN A 68 -48.42 35.52 42.16
C GLN A 68 -47.99 35.03 40.77
N LEU A 69 -48.54 35.62 39.70
CA LEU A 69 -48.12 35.32 38.35
C LEU A 69 -46.66 35.73 38.12
N LEU A 70 -46.29 36.95 38.52
CA LEU A 70 -44.94 37.46 38.38
C LEU A 70 -43.93 36.65 39.18
N SER A 71 -44.27 36.25 40.41
CA SER A 71 -43.40 35.43 41.25
C SER A 71 -43.18 34.05 40.62
N ARG A 72 -44.26 33.40 40.14
CA ARG A 72 -44.19 32.10 39.46
C ARG A 72 -43.44 32.18 38.13
N ALA A 73 -43.69 33.21 37.32
CA ALA A 73 -42.96 33.43 36.07
C ALA A 73 -41.46 33.66 36.33
N THR A 74 -41.13 34.47 37.33
CA THR A 74 -39.75 34.72 37.75
C THR A 74 -39.07 33.43 38.23
N GLN A 75 -39.78 32.61 39.00
CA GLN A 75 -39.27 31.31 39.46
C GLN A 75 -38.99 30.38 38.27
N VAL A 76 -39.92 30.25 37.33
CA VAL A 76 -39.73 29.45 36.11
C VAL A 76 -38.52 29.95 35.30
N PHE A 77 -38.34 31.27 35.12
CA PHE A 77 -37.16 31.79 34.42
C PHE A 77 -35.85 31.46 35.14
N ARG A 78 -35.81 31.59 36.47
CA ARG A 78 -34.61 31.27 37.26
C ARG A 78 -34.27 29.78 37.17
N GLU A 79 -35.24 28.90 37.40
CA GLU A 79 -35.01 27.47 37.57
C GLU A 79 -34.97 26.71 36.23
N GLU A 80 -35.89 26.99 35.31
CA GLU A 80 -36.05 26.22 34.06
C GLU A 80 -35.25 26.79 32.89
N TYR A 81 -34.85 28.06 32.95
CA TYR A 81 -34.12 28.73 31.87
C TYR A 81 -32.70 29.06 32.29
N ILE A 82 -32.51 30.00 33.22
CA ILE A 82 -31.19 30.52 33.57
C ILE A 82 -30.30 29.39 34.12
N LEU A 83 -30.75 28.70 35.17
CA LEU A 83 -29.97 27.64 35.80
C LEU A 83 -29.61 26.52 34.82
N LYS A 84 -30.58 26.04 34.02
CA LYS A 84 -30.34 24.97 33.03
C LYS A 84 -29.41 25.41 31.90
N GLN A 85 -29.53 26.65 31.43
CA GLN A 85 -28.61 27.21 30.43
C GLN A 85 -27.19 27.35 30.97
N ASP A 86 -27.05 27.78 32.23
CA ASP A 86 -25.75 27.88 32.89
C ASP A 86 -25.09 26.50 33.07
N LEU A 87 -25.85 25.49 33.50
CA LEU A 87 -25.37 24.10 33.59
C LEU A 87 -24.94 23.56 32.22
N ALA A 88 -25.73 23.81 31.16
CA ALA A 88 -25.38 23.37 29.81
C ALA A 88 -24.11 24.07 29.30
N LYS A 89 -23.97 25.39 29.56
CA LYS A 89 -22.78 26.16 29.24
C LYS A 89 -21.55 25.61 29.94
N GLU A 90 -21.65 25.29 31.23
CA GLU A 90 -20.54 24.72 32.00
C GLU A 90 -20.13 23.35 31.45
N ALA A 91 -21.10 22.47 31.16
CA ALA A 91 -20.84 21.16 30.55
C ALA A 91 -20.11 21.28 29.19
N ILE A 92 -20.51 22.24 28.35
CA ILE A 92 -19.83 22.55 27.08
C ILE A 92 -18.42 23.05 27.32
N GLN A 93 -18.21 23.96 28.27
CA GLN A 93 -16.88 24.49 28.58
C GLN A 93 -15.93 23.39 29.09
N GLN A 94 -16.42 22.50 29.95
CA GLN A 94 -15.65 21.35 30.42
C GLN A 94 -15.29 20.41 29.26
N ARG A 95 -16.25 20.12 28.37
CA ARG A 95 -16.02 19.31 27.18
C ARG A 95 -14.95 19.91 26.26
N VAL A 96 -15.00 21.22 26.02
CA VAL A 96 -14.00 21.92 25.20
C VAL A 96 -12.61 21.84 25.82
N LYS A 97 -12.47 22.07 27.13
CA LYS A 97 -11.19 21.95 27.84
C LYS A 97 -10.58 20.55 27.69
N LEU A 98 -11.40 19.51 27.87
CA LEU A 98 -10.97 18.12 27.71
C LEU A 98 -10.51 17.84 26.28
N LEU A 99 -11.30 18.23 25.28
CA LEU A 99 -10.95 18.04 23.88
C LEU A 99 -9.66 18.77 23.49
N TRP A 100 -9.42 19.96 24.05
CA TRP A 100 -8.20 20.70 23.80
C TRP A 100 -6.96 20.00 24.39
N ALA A 101 -7.04 19.54 25.64
CA ALA A 101 -5.97 18.77 26.27
C ALA A 101 -5.68 17.47 25.49
N GLN A 102 -6.74 16.80 25.04
CA GLN A 102 -6.63 15.59 24.23
C GLN A 102 -5.98 15.85 22.87
N LYS A 103 -6.40 16.90 22.16
CA LYS A 103 -5.77 17.32 20.90
C LYS A 103 -4.28 17.61 21.09
N LYS A 104 -3.92 18.30 22.16
CA LYS A 104 -2.52 18.61 22.49
C LYS A 104 -1.72 17.32 22.68
N LYS A 105 -2.21 16.38 23.49
CA LYS A 105 -1.57 15.08 23.70
C LYS A 105 -1.42 14.30 22.38
N GLN A 106 -2.46 14.28 21.55
CA GLN A 106 -2.40 13.59 20.25
C GLN A 106 -1.35 14.17 19.32
N LEU A 107 -1.15 15.49 19.32
CA LEU A 107 -0.08 16.13 18.55
C LEU A 107 1.31 15.78 19.09
N GLU A 108 1.48 15.70 20.41
CA GLU A 108 2.72 15.26 21.05
C GLU A 108 3.03 13.80 20.70
N ASP A 109 2.05 12.90 20.81
CA ASP A 109 2.17 11.48 20.45
C ASP A 109 2.51 11.31 18.96
N LEU A 110 1.90 12.09 18.07
CA LEU A 110 2.20 12.07 16.64
C LEU A 110 3.64 12.51 16.35
N ASN A 111 4.13 13.55 17.02
CA ASN A 111 5.51 14.00 16.86
C ASN A 111 6.51 12.95 17.38
N TYR A 112 6.20 12.32 18.51
CA TYR A 112 7.00 11.22 19.04
C TYR A 112 7.12 10.06 18.03
N LEU A 113 5.99 9.61 17.48
CA LEU A 113 5.97 8.53 16.48
C LEU A 113 6.71 8.91 15.19
N GLN A 114 6.68 10.18 14.78
CA GLN A 114 7.44 10.64 13.63
C GLN A 114 8.95 10.52 13.86
N GLU A 115 9.43 10.87 15.05
CA GLU A 115 10.85 10.78 15.39
C GLU A 115 11.28 9.33 15.59
N GLU A 116 10.45 8.50 16.22
CA GLU A 116 10.71 7.06 16.35
C GLU A 116 10.82 6.38 14.98
N ARG A 117 9.91 6.70 14.04
CA ARG A 117 9.98 6.21 12.65
C ARG A 117 11.27 6.65 11.95
N LYS A 118 11.71 7.88 12.17
CA LYS A 118 12.97 8.39 11.61
C LYS A 118 14.17 7.63 12.19
N ASN A 119 14.23 7.45 13.51
CA ASN A 119 15.28 6.69 14.18
C ASN A 119 15.33 5.23 13.70
N LEU A 120 14.16 4.60 13.52
CA LEU A 120 14.07 3.23 13.01
C LEU A 120 14.61 3.13 11.57
N ARG A 121 14.29 4.10 10.72
CA ARG A 121 14.81 4.17 9.35
C ARG A 121 16.33 4.32 9.34
N GLU A 122 16.86 5.26 10.11
CA GLU A 122 18.31 5.45 10.22
C GLU A 122 19.02 4.20 10.75
N MET A 123 18.42 3.49 11.70
CA MET A 123 18.97 2.23 12.21
C MET A 123 18.98 1.14 11.13
N ALA A 124 17.90 1.04 10.34
CA ALA A 124 17.81 0.10 9.24
C ALA A 124 18.86 0.40 8.15
N GLU A 125 19.08 1.68 7.82
CA GLU A 125 20.12 2.12 6.89
C GLU A 125 21.52 1.73 7.39
N ARG A 126 21.85 2.07 8.65
CA ARG A 126 23.14 1.67 9.26
C ARG A 126 23.34 0.15 9.29
N LEU A 127 22.25 -0.61 9.45
CA LEU A 127 22.31 -2.07 9.44
C LEU A 127 22.55 -2.61 8.03
N ALA A 128 21.93 -2.01 7.02
CA ALA A 128 22.15 -2.36 5.62
C ALA A 128 23.60 -2.09 5.19
N ASP A 129 24.17 -0.95 5.59
CA ASP A 129 25.58 -0.62 5.31
C ASP A 129 26.53 -1.67 5.91
N LYS A 130 26.32 -2.03 7.18
CA LYS A 130 27.10 -3.07 7.85
C LYS A 130 26.96 -4.44 7.19
N TYR A 131 25.77 -4.75 6.66
CA TYR A 131 25.52 -6.01 5.97
C TYR A 131 26.29 -6.07 4.65
N GLU A 132 26.26 -5.01 3.84
CA GLU A 132 27.05 -4.98 2.60
C GLU A 132 28.55 -5.01 2.88
N GLU A 133 29.05 -4.27 3.88
CA GLU A 133 30.46 -4.34 4.26
C GLU A 133 30.88 -5.77 4.68
N ALA A 134 30.03 -6.46 5.46
CA ALA A 134 30.28 -7.85 5.85
C ALA A 134 30.27 -8.80 4.66
N LYS A 135 29.36 -8.60 3.71
CA LYS A 135 29.22 -9.41 2.49
C LYS A 135 30.40 -9.21 1.54
N GLU A 136 30.88 -7.99 1.36
CA GLU A 136 32.11 -7.69 0.59
C GLU A 136 33.32 -8.38 1.22
N LYS A 137 33.52 -8.23 2.54
CA LYS A 137 34.59 -8.93 3.27
C LYS A 137 34.51 -10.44 3.14
N GLN A 138 33.31 -11.00 3.20
CA GLN A 138 33.10 -12.44 3.01
C GLN A 138 33.50 -12.88 1.59
N GLU A 139 33.10 -12.13 0.55
CA GLU A 139 33.48 -12.44 -0.83
C GLU A 139 35.00 -12.34 -1.03
N ASP A 140 35.66 -11.36 -0.41
CA ASP A 140 37.13 -11.25 -0.42
C ASP A 140 37.80 -12.47 0.22
N ILE A 141 37.31 -12.90 1.38
CA ILE A 141 37.82 -14.10 2.07
C ILE A 141 37.57 -15.34 1.19
N LEU A 142 36.38 -15.50 0.62
CA LEU A 142 36.06 -16.60 -0.28
C LEU A 142 36.99 -16.61 -1.50
N ASN A 143 37.28 -15.45 -2.08
CA ASN A 143 38.18 -15.36 -3.23
C ASN A 143 39.63 -15.69 -2.87
N ARG A 144 40.10 -15.30 -1.68
CA ARG A 144 41.40 -15.72 -1.15
C ARG A 144 41.45 -17.23 -0.92
N LEU A 145 40.41 -17.81 -0.33
CA LEU A 145 40.30 -19.25 -0.08
C LEU A 145 40.25 -20.05 -1.39
N LYS A 146 39.46 -19.59 -2.39
CA LYS A 146 39.43 -20.16 -3.74
C LYS A 146 40.84 -20.16 -4.36
N LYS A 147 41.61 -19.07 -4.22
CA LYS A 147 43.01 -19.01 -4.72
C LYS A 147 43.91 -20.04 -4.04
N ILE A 148 43.87 -20.14 -2.71
CA ILE A 148 44.66 -21.11 -1.93
C ILE A 148 44.31 -22.56 -2.31
N LEU A 149 43.02 -22.87 -2.43
CA LEU A 149 42.56 -24.19 -2.84
C LEU A 149 43.02 -24.53 -4.25
N ARG A 150 42.96 -23.57 -5.18
CA ARG A 150 43.48 -23.75 -6.55
C ARG A 150 44.98 -24.02 -6.55
N SER A 151 45.77 -23.27 -5.77
CA SER A 151 47.22 -23.51 -5.67
C SER A 151 47.52 -24.89 -5.08
N PHE A 152 46.82 -25.30 -4.02
CA PHE A 152 47.01 -26.62 -3.43
C PHE A 152 46.66 -27.75 -4.42
N ARG A 153 45.53 -27.62 -5.12
CA ARG A 153 45.13 -28.61 -6.15
C ARG A 153 46.09 -28.63 -7.33
N SER A 154 46.68 -27.51 -7.72
CA SER A 154 47.67 -27.47 -8.81
C SER A 154 48.98 -28.20 -8.48
N LEU A 155 49.26 -28.44 -7.20
CA LEU A 155 50.40 -29.24 -6.76
C LEU A 155 50.12 -30.75 -6.81
N LEU A 156 48.85 -31.17 -6.99
CA LEU A 156 48.52 -32.58 -7.16
C LEU A 156 48.89 -33.00 -8.59
N PRO A 157 49.77 -34.00 -8.77
CA PRO A 157 50.23 -34.42 -10.10
C PRO A 157 49.17 -35.18 -10.91
N VAL A 158 47.99 -35.44 -10.33
CA VAL A 158 46.90 -36.18 -10.97
C VAL A 158 45.59 -35.41 -10.80
N LEU A 159 44.87 -35.27 -11.91
CA LEU A 159 43.57 -34.62 -11.95
C LEU A 159 42.49 -35.55 -11.37
N SER A 160 41.60 -34.98 -10.56
CA SER A 160 40.40 -35.68 -10.10
C SER A 160 39.48 -36.01 -11.29
N ASP A 161 38.67 -37.05 -11.19
CA ASP A 161 37.71 -37.40 -12.25
C ASP A 161 36.69 -36.27 -12.50
N SER A 162 36.27 -35.58 -11.43
CA SER A 162 35.46 -34.36 -11.54
C SER A 162 36.16 -33.21 -12.28
N GLU A 163 37.48 -33.09 -12.19
CA GLU A 163 38.25 -32.07 -12.92
C GLU A 163 38.41 -32.43 -14.40
N LYS A 164 38.51 -33.73 -14.71
CA LYS A 164 38.51 -34.22 -16.09
C LYS A 164 37.15 -34.00 -16.73
N ASP A 165 36.06 -34.23 -16.02
CA ASP A 165 34.69 -33.98 -16.51
C ASP A 165 34.47 -32.49 -16.75
N MET A 166 34.80 -31.64 -15.77
CA MET A 166 34.73 -30.18 -15.92
C MET A 166 35.57 -29.67 -17.10
N ARG A 167 36.75 -30.27 -17.37
CA ARG A 167 37.55 -29.91 -18.55
C ARG A 167 36.83 -30.24 -19.86
N ARG A 168 36.18 -31.40 -19.95
CA ARG A 168 35.41 -31.80 -21.15
C ARG A 168 34.24 -30.83 -21.38
N GLU A 169 33.55 -30.44 -20.30
CA GLU A 169 32.49 -29.44 -20.36
C GLU A 169 33.02 -28.07 -20.81
N LEU A 170 34.11 -27.59 -20.21
CA LEU A 170 34.73 -26.32 -20.57
C LEU A 170 35.20 -26.29 -22.03
N GLN A 171 35.74 -27.40 -22.55
CA GLN A 171 36.12 -27.52 -23.95
C GLN A 171 34.88 -27.44 -24.85
N THR A 172 33.81 -28.14 -24.49
CA THR A 172 32.54 -28.10 -25.24
C THR A 172 31.96 -26.70 -25.27
N ILE A 173 31.98 -25.97 -24.14
CA ILE A 173 31.52 -24.58 -24.07
C ILE A 173 32.42 -23.68 -24.93
N HIS A 174 33.74 -23.87 -24.89
CA HIS A 174 34.68 -23.10 -25.71
C HIS A 174 34.37 -23.27 -27.21
N ASP A 175 34.18 -24.51 -27.66
CA ASP A 175 33.87 -24.83 -29.05
C ASP A 175 32.52 -24.22 -29.46
N GLN A 176 31.51 -24.28 -28.58
CA GLN A 176 30.20 -23.63 -28.80
C GLN A 176 30.32 -22.11 -28.93
N VAL A 177 31.10 -21.46 -28.05
CA VAL A 177 31.35 -20.01 -28.11
C VAL A 177 32.08 -19.64 -29.40
N GLN A 178 33.03 -20.45 -29.83
CA GLN A 178 33.75 -20.23 -31.09
C GLN A 178 32.81 -20.37 -32.30
N HIS A 179 31.93 -21.38 -32.30
CA HIS A 179 30.90 -21.55 -33.32
C HIS A 179 29.94 -20.35 -33.38
N LEU A 180 29.46 -19.88 -32.23
CA LEU A 180 28.58 -18.70 -32.15
C LEU A 180 29.30 -17.44 -32.64
N SER A 181 30.55 -17.23 -32.24
CA SER A 181 31.38 -16.10 -32.71
C SER A 181 31.53 -16.13 -34.24
N ASN A 182 31.76 -17.31 -34.82
CA ASN A 182 31.83 -17.47 -36.27
C ASN A 182 30.47 -17.22 -36.94
N ALA A 183 29.37 -17.71 -36.38
CA ALA A 183 28.03 -17.48 -36.89
C ALA A 183 27.66 -15.99 -36.88
N VAL A 184 27.96 -15.28 -35.79
CA VAL A 184 27.76 -13.82 -35.68
C VAL A 184 28.57 -13.08 -36.75
N ARG A 185 29.82 -13.49 -36.97
CA ARG A 185 30.67 -12.91 -38.02
C ARG A 185 30.07 -13.12 -39.41
N GLN A 186 29.57 -14.33 -39.71
CA GLN A 186 28.90 -14.63 -40.98
C GLN A 186 27.64 -13.79 -41.16
N VAL A 187 26.81 -13.64 -40.14
CA VAL A 187 25.60 -12.79 -40.19
C VAL A 187 25.98 -11.34 -40.47
N LYS A 188 27.03 -10.82 -39.81
CA LYS A 188 27.53 -9.46 -40.05
C LYS A 188 28.01 -9.28 -41.50
N MET A 189 28.79 -10.22 -42.03
CA MET A 189 29.22 -10.20 -43.43
C MET A 189 28.05 -10.27 -44.42
N LYS A 190 27.04 -11.11 -44.15
CA LYS A 190 25.83 -11.19 -44.98
C LYS A 190 25.03 -9.90 -44.96
N LYS A 191 24.90 -9.27 -43.78
CA LYS A 191 24.26 -7.97 -43.63
C LYS A 191 24.98 -6.89 -44.45
N GLU A 192 26.30 -6.77 -44.29
CA GLU A 192 27.11 -5.80 -45.06
C GLU A 192 27.03 -6.04 -46.57
N TYR A 193 26.97 -7.30 -47.01
CA TYR A 193 26.78 -7.65 -48.42
C TYR A 193 25.40 -7.21 -48.93
N GLN A 194 24.34 -7.45 -48.17
CA GLN A 194 22.98 -7.02 -48.52
C GLN A 194 22.87 -5.50 -48.54
N GLU A 195 23.42 -4.80 -47.56
CA GLU A 195 23.46 -3.32 -47.52
C GLU A 195 24.15 -2.77 -48.77
N LYS A 196 25.34 -3.26 -49.12
CA LYS A 196 26.07 -2.86 -50.34
C LYS A 196 25.31 -3.20 -51.63
N LYS A 197 24.55 -4.29 -51.66
CA LYS A 197 23.70 -4.66 -52.81
C LYS A 197 22.45 -3.77 -52.92
N MET A 198 21.89 -3.33 -51.80
CA MET A 198 20.78 -2.37 -51.79
C MET A 198 21.26 -0.96 -52.14
N GLU A 199 22.45 -0.55 -51.71
CA GLU A 199 23.06 0.74 -52.08
C GLU A 199 23.44 0.81 -53.56
N LYS A 200 24.01 -0.26 -54.12
CA LYS A 200 24.33 -0.36 -55.57
C LYS A 200 23.11 -0.62 -56.45
N GLY A 201 21.95 -0.87 -55.83
CA GLY A 201 20.67 -1.16 -56.46
C GLY A 201 19.73 0.04 -56.50
N THR A 202 20.24 1.27 -56.66
CA THR A 202 19.45 2.45 -57.07
C THR A 202 18.97 2.33 -58.53
N SER A 203 18.33 1.21 -58.85
CA SER A 203 17.24 1.23 -59.84
C SER A 203 16.15 2.16 -59.30
N PRO A 204 15.39 2.88 -60.15
CA PRO A 204 14.28 3.71 -59.70
C PRO A 204 13.39 2.88 -58.76
N PRO A 205 12.82 3.50 -57.71
CA PRO A 205 12.01 2.80 -56.73
C PRO A 205 11.02 1.93 -57.52
N LYS A 206 11.14 0.60 -57.38
CA LYS A 206 10.18 -0.33 -57.98
C LYS A 206 8.80 0.25 -57.68
N PRO A 207 7.93 0.43 -58.70
CA PRO A 207 6.63 1.04 -58.48
C PRO A 207 6.02 0.34 -57.29
N SER A 208 5.68 1.11 -56.26
CA SER A 208 4.93 0.58 -55.13
C SER A 208 3.80 -0.22 -55.74
N ILE A 209 3.76 -1.53 -55.43
CA ILE A 209 2.66 -2.39 -55.86
C ILE A 209 1.44 -1.77 -55.21
N THR A 210 0.74 -0.94 -55.97
CA THR A 210 -0.43 -0.21 -55.54
C THR A 210 -1.56 -1.22 -55.65
N LEU A 211 -1.70 -1.99 -54.58
CA LEU A 211 -2.81 -2.93 -54.46
C LEU A 211 -4.11 -2.13 -54.48
N SER A 212 -5.03 -2.54 -55.35
CA SER A 212 -6.38 -1.98 -55.39
C SER A 212 -7.04 -2.12 -54.02
N ALA A 213 -7.92 -1.19 -53.65
CA ALA A 213 -8.68 -1.25 -52.39
C ALA A 213 -9.36 -2.61 -52.18
N TYR A 214 -9.81 -3.26 -53.27
CA TYR A 214 -10.35 -4.62 -53.22
C TYR A 214 -9.30 -5.69 -52.88
N GLN A 215 -8.11 -5.61 -53.47
CA GLN A 215 -7.00 -6.54 -53.19
C GLN A 215 -6.52 -6.41 -51.74
N ILE A 216 -6.42 -5.18 -51.23
CA ILE A 216 -6.09 -4.91 -49.83
C ILE A 216 -7.15 -5.52 -48.91
N LYS A 217 -8.43 -5.33 -49.21
CA LYS A 217 -9.54 -5.88 -48.42
C LYS A 217 -9.53 -7.40 -48.45
N CYS A 218 -9.30 -8.03 -49.61
CA CYS A 218 -9.20 -9.48 -49.75
C CYS A 218 -8.05 -10.05 -48.92
N ILE A 219 -6.85 -9.44 -49.00
CA ILE A 219 -5.69 -9.86 -48.20
C ILE A 219 -5.96 -9.71 -46.70
N GLN A 220 -6.60 -8.62 -46.28
CA GLN A 220 -6.98 -8.40 -44.88
C GLN A 220 -7.99 -9.46 -44.39
N THR A 221 -8.98 -9.83 -45.21
CA THR A 221 -9.93 -10.89 -44.88
C THR A 221 -9.24 -12.23 -44.72
N VAL A 222 -8.38 -12.63 -45.67
CA VAL A 222 -7.63 -13.89 -45.59
C VAL A 222 -6.69 -13.92 -44.38
N LEU A 223 -5.99 -12.82 -44.09
CA LEU A 223 -5.12 -12.73 -42.91
C LEU A 223 -5.93 -12.81 -41.61
N LYS A 224 -7.14 -12.24 -41.57
CA LYS A 224 -8.02 -12.32 -40.41
C LYS A 224 -8.52 -13.75 -40.19
N GLU A 225 -8.98 -14.41 -41.25
CA GLU A 225 -9.42 -15.81 -41.22
C GLU A 225 -8.29 -16.75 -40.77
N GLN A 226 -7.09 -16.61 -41.34
CA GLN A 226 -5.93 -17.39 -40.90
C GLN A 226 -5.52 -17.06 -39.46
N GLY A 227 -5.63 -15.81 -39.04
CA GLY A 227 -5.38 -15.39 -37.66
C GLY A 227 -6.36 -15.99 -36.64
N GLU A 228 -7.63 -16.13 -37.01
CA GLU A 228 -8.64 -16.83 -36.20
C GLU A 228 -8.37 -18.34 -36.15
N LEU A 229 -8.01 -18.95 -37.28
CA LEU A 229 -7.62 -20.36 -37.35
C LEU A 229 -6.41 -20.68 -36.46
N ILE A 230 -5.37 -19.84 -36.49
CA ILE A 230 -4.20 -19.98 -35.61
C ILE A 230 -4.61 -19.86 -34.13
N ARG A 231 -5.52 -18.93 -33.80
CA ARG A 231 -6.02 -18.74 -32.43
C ARG A 231 -6.78 -19.97 -31.94
N GLU A 232 -7.60 -20.58 -32.78
CA GLU A 232 -8.30 -21.83 -32.47
C GLU A 232 -7.31 -22.98 -32.28
N MET A 233 -6.32 -23.13 -33.16
CA MET A 233 -5.29 -24.15 -33.02
C MET A 233 -4.47 -23.99 -31.73
N VAL A 234 -4.12 -22.76 -31.35
CA VAL A 234 -3.44 -22.48 -30.07
C VAL A 234 -4.33 -22.83 -28.87
N LYS A 235 -5.63 -22.55 -28.94
CA LYS A 235 -6.59 -22.96 -27.90
C LYS A 235 -6.63 -24.49 -27.79
N TRP A 236 -6.72 -25.18 -28.92
CA TRP A 236 -6.72 -26.65 -28.98
C TRP A 236 -5.43 -27.25 -28.39
N ILE A 237 -4.26 -26.68 -28.71
CA ILE A 237 -2.97 -27.12 -28.14
C ILE A 237 -2.93 -26.89 -26.62
N ASN A 238 -3.46 -25.76 -26.12
CA ASN A 238 -3.51 -25.48 -24.70
C ASN A 238 -4.49 -26.40 -23.95
N ASP A 239 -5.62 -26.74 -24.57
CA ASP A 239 -6.59 -27.71 -24.03
C ASP A 239 -5.97 -29.12 -23.99
N ILE A 240 -5.25 -29.55 -25.03
CA ILE A 240 -4.48 -30.81 -24.97
C ILE A 240 -3.42 -30.76 -23.87
N ARG A 241 -2.65 -29.67 -23.78
CA ARG A 241 -1.60 -29.52 -22.76
C ARG A 241 -2.16 -29.59 -21.34
N SER A 242 -3.36 -29.07 -21.09
CA SER A 242 -4.03 -29.18 -19.78
C SER A 242 -4.49 -30.61 -19.49
N HIS A 243 -4.90 -31.37 -20.51
CA HIS A 243 -5.26 -32.78 -20.38
C HIS A 243 -4.07 -33.75 -20.28
N VAL A 244 -2.90 -33.40 -20.85
CA VAL A 244 -1.69 -34.24 -20.86
C VAL A 244 -0.82 -34.03 -19.60
N ASN A 245 -0.93 -32.88 -18.92
CA ASN A 245 -0.24 -32.64 -17.65
C ASN A 245 -1.04 -33.20 -16.44
N PHE A 246 -1.17 -34.54 -16.38
CA PHE A 246 -1.39 -35.27 -15.14
C PHE A 246 -0.05 -35.73 -14.56
#